data_AF-A0A8T5RJQ7-F1
#
_entry.id   AF-A0A8T5RJQ7-F1
#
_cell.length_a   1.000
_cell.length_b   1.000
_cell.length_c   1.000
_cell.angle_alpha   90.00
_cell.angle_beta   90.00
_cell.angle_gamma   90.00
#
_symmetry.space_group_name_H-M   'P 1'
#
loop_
_entity.id
_entity.type
_entity.pdbx_description
1 polymer ?
#
loop_
_entity_poly.entity_id
_entity_poly.type
_entity_poly.pdbx_seq_one_letter_code
_entity_poly.pdbx_strand_id
1 'polypeptide(L)'
;LNKFRTLLIQLRHILEENKLNLKTDKKEKTIEQINKIFDNKKIYEDLKELNEIREKINNIKMDIEKEGLDGKLDSIKNDISLFTQRLEHIENDISKRNKDYLRYLASLKKEREDFQKLIEDGIGEEFKLNITITF
;
A
#
# COMPACT_ATOMS: atom_id res chain seq x y z
N LEU A 1 36.42 -22.95 13.93
CA LEU A 1 35.69 -24.02 14.63
C LEU A 1 36.18 -25.44 14.30
N ASN A 2 36.45 -25.82 13.04
CA ASN A 2 36.81 -27.21 12.69
C ASN A 2 38.08 -27.75 13.38
N LYS A 3 39.16 -26.96 13.48
CA LYS A 3 40.40 -27.38 14.17
C LYS A 3 40.19 -27.71 15.66
N PHE A 4 39.37 -26.92 16.36
CA PHE A 4 39.05 -27.14 17.77
C PHE A 4 38.24 -28.43 17.98
N ARG A 5 37.30 -28.71 17.07
CA ARG A 5 36.51 -29.95 17.06
C ARG A 5 37.37 -31.19 16.84
N THR A 6 38.32 -31.12 15.90
CA THR A 6 39.28 -32.21 15.65
C THR A 6 40.16 -32.48 16.88
N LEU A 7 40.62 -31.43 17.56
CA LEU A 7 41.40 -31.57 18.80
C LEU A 7 40.59 -32.21 19.93
N LEU A 8 39.31 -31.88 20.08
CA LEU A 8 38.45 -32.51 21.10
C LEU A 8 38.15 -33.99 20.79
N ILE A 9 38.01 -34.37 19.52
CA ILE A 9 37.86 -35.77 19.10
C ILE A 9 39.15 -36.55 19.38
N GLN A 10 40.30 -35.98 19.03
CA GLN A 10 41.60 -36.58 19.31
C GLN A 10 41.85 -36.71 20.82
N LEU A 11 41.52 -35.69 21.60
CA LEU A 11 41.63 -35.72 23.06
C LEU A 11 40.74 -36.81 23.67
N ARG A 12 39.49 -36.93 23.20
CA ARG A 12 38.58 -38.00 23.63
C ARG A 12 39.16 -39.39 23.32
N HIS A 13 39.68 -39.58 22.11
CA HIS A 13 40.25 -40.87 21.70
C HIS A 13 41.48 -41.26 22.53
N ILE A 14 42.37 -40.30 22.83
CA ILE A 14 43.55 -40.51 23.69
C ILE A 14 43.14 -40.85 25.14
N LEU A 15 42.04 -40.25 25.63
CA LEU A 15 41.49 -40.54 26.96
C LEU A 15 40.84 -41.94 27.04
N GLU A 16 40.16 -42.38 25.98
CA GLU A 16 39.55 -43.71 25.86
C GLU A 16 40.60 -44.82 25.71
N GLU A 17 41.69 -44.57 24.97
CA GLU A 17 42.80 -45.52 24.79
C GLU A 17 43.76 -45.57 25.99
N ASN A 18 43.45 -44.90 27.10
CA ASN A 18 44.27 -44.83 28.32
C ASN A 18 45.71 -44.32 28.11
N LYS A 19 45.99 -43.63 26.99
CA LYS A 19 47.32 -43.10 26.66
C LYS A 19 47.74 -41.91 27.53
N LEU A 20 46.83 -41.36 28.34
CA LEU A 20 47.09 -40.34 29.34
C LEU A 20 47.05 -40.93 30.76
N ASN A 21 48.07 -40.62 31.56
CA ASN A 21 48.17 -41.08 32.95
C ASN A 21 47.33 -40.19 33.90
N LEU A 22 46.01 -40.20 33.68
CA LEU A 22 45.02 -39.48 34.49
C LEU A 22 44.22 -40.46 35.36
N LYS A 23 43.79 -40.01 36.54
CA LYS A 23 42.85 -40.75 37.40
C LYS A 23 41.54 -41.01 36.65
N THR A 24 40.98 -42.21 36.77
CA THR A 24 39.79 -42.68 36.04
C THR A 24 38.62 -41.68 36.12
N ASP A 25 38.30 -41.18 37.31
CA ASP A 25 37.22 -40.19 37.52
C ASP A 25 37.40 -38.89 36.72
N LYS A 26 38.66 -38.45 36.52
CA LYS A 26 38.95 -37.25 35.74
C LYS A 26 38.81 -37.51 34.24
N LYS A 27 39.12 -38.72 33.79
CA LYS A 27 38.93 -39.13 32.38
C LYS A 27 37.44 -39.15 32.04
N GLU A 28 36.63 -39.82 32.85
CA GLU A 28 35.18 -39.93 32.64
C GLU A 28 34.50 -38.56 32.62
N LYS A 29 34.81 -37.68 33.58
CA LYS A 29 34.26 -36.31 33.61
C LYS A 29 34.67 -35.50 32.38
N THR A 30 35.90 -35.67 31.88
CA THR A 30 36.37 -34.94 30.70
C THR A 30 35.66 -35.45 29.43
N ILE A 31 35.46 -36.76 29.30
CA ILE A 31 34.70 -37.36 28.18
C ILE A 31 33.24 -36.89 28.22
N GLU A 32 32.61 -36.84 29.40
CA GLU A 32 31.25 -36.34 29.57
C GLU A 32 31.11 -34.86 29.18
N GLN A 33 32.07 -34.03 29.59
CA GLN A 33 32.11 -32.61 29.21
C GLN A 33 32.32 -32.42 27.70
N ILE A 34 33.20 -33.22 27.09
CA ILE A 34 33.40 -33.22 25.64
C ILE A 34 32.07 -33.57 24.95
N ASN A 35 31.37 -34.63 25.39
CA ASN A 35 30.08 -35.02 24.80
C ASN A 35 29.01 -33.92 24.94
N LYS A 36 28.91 -33.25 26.09
CA LYS A 36 28.02 -32.08 26.27
C LYS A 36 28.31 -30.94 25.29
N ILE A 37 29.59 -30.69 25.00
CA ILE A 37 30.01 -29.69 24.00
C ILE A 37 29.61 -30.13 22.58
N PHE A 38 29.62 -31.43 22.29
CA PHE A 38 29.14 -31.96 21.01
C PHE A 38 27.61 -31.98 20.91
N ASP A 39 26.88 -32.20 22.01
CA ASP A 39 25.42 -32.12 22.07
C ASP A 39 24.89 -30.69 21.80
N ASN A 40 25.70 -29.67 22.08
CA ASN A 40 25.42 -28.30 21.62
C ASN A 40 25.32 -28.17 20.09
N LYS A 41 25.72 -29.16 19.27
CA LYS A 41 25.39 -29.17 17.83
C LYS A 41 23.88 -29.15 17.58
N LYS A 42 23.09 -29.78 18.47
CA LYS A 42 21.63 -29.73 18.41
C LYS A 42 21.14 -28.28 18.55
N ILE A 43 21.75 -27.51 19.47
CA ILE A 43 21.44 -26.08 19.63
C ILE A 43 21.76 -25.28 18.35
N TYR A 44 22.84 -25.61 17.64
CA TYR A 44 23.15 -24.94 16.36
C TYR A 44 22.17 -25.32 15.24
N GLU A 45 21.70 -26.57 15.20
CA GLU A 45 20.67 -27.03 14.28
C GLU A 45 19.33 -26.35 14.60
N ASP A 46 18.92 -26.31 15.87
CA ASP A 46 17.73 -25.61 16.36
C ASP A 46 17.77 -24.10 16.06
N LEU A 47 18.94 -23.46 16.22
CA LEU A 47 19.15 -22.04 15.87
C LEU A 47 19.04 -21.80 14.36
N LYS A 48 19.49 -22.75 13.54
CA LYS A 48 19.37 -22.67 12.08
C LYS A 48 17.91 -22.79 11.66
N GLU A 49 17.18 -23.76 12.22
CA GLU A 49 15.75 -23.93 11.98
C GLU A 49 14.94 -22.70 12.41
N LEU A 50 15.27 -22.09 13.55
CA LEU A 50 14.64 -20.85 14.02
C LEU A 50 14.83 -19.68 13.04
N ASN A 51 16.01 -19.54 12.44
CA ASN A 51 16.26 -18.48 11.46
C ASN A 51 15.49 -18.73 10.16
N GLU A 52 15.43 -19.99 9.69
CA GLU A 52 14.64 -20.36 8.50
C GLU A 52 13.13 -20.10 8.71
N ILE A 53 12.61 -20.36 9.91
CA ILE A 53 11.23 -20.04 10.28
C ILE A 53 10.99 -18.53 10.27
N ARG A 54 11.93 -17.73 10.81
CA ARG A 54 11.83 -16.26 10.79
C ARG A 54 11.79 -15.70 9.38
N GLU A 55 12.61 -16.21 8.47
CA GLU A 55 12.58 -15.76 7.07
C GLU A 55 11.26 -16.10 6.40
N LYS A 56 10.71 -17.29 6.63
CA LYS A 56 9.37 -17.67 6.12
C LYS A 56 8.28 -16.76 6.64
N ILE A 57 8.31 -16.39 7.93
CA ILE A 57 7.35 -15.45 8.53
C ILE A 57 7.45 -14.07 7.85
N ASN A 58 8.66 -13.57 7.62
CA ASN A 58 8.85 -12.29 6.96
C ASN A 58 8.36 -12.31 5.51
N ASN A 59 8.62 -13.38 4.77
CA ASN A 59 8.12 -13.53 3.40
C ASN A 59 6.59 -13.59 3.37
N ILE A 60 5.96 -14.36 4.26
CA ILE A 60 4.50 -14.40 4.38
C ILE A 60 3.93 -13.02 4.75
N LYS A 61 4.59 -12.26 5.64
CA LYS A 61 4.18 -10.88 5.95
C LYS A 61 4.26 -9.97 4.73
N MET A 62 5.35 -10.04 3.96
CA MET A 62 5.50 -9.26 2.72
C MET A 62 4.46 -9.65 1.68
N ASP A 63 4.15 -10.94 1.55
CA ASP A 63 3.10 -11.42 0.64
C ASP A 63 1.72 -10.95 1.11
N ILE A 64 1.45 -10.94 2.43
CA ILE A 64 0.23 -10.37 3.00
C ILE A 64 0.16 -8.85 2.81
N GLU A 65 1.26 -8.10 2.90
CA GLU A 65 1.26 -6.66 2.61
C GLU A 65 1.04 -6.37 1.12
N LYS A 66 1.55 -7.24 0.25
CA LYS A 66 1.47 -7.10 -1.22
C LYS A 66 0.13 -7.55 -1.78
N GLU A 67 -0.45 -8.63 -1.24
CA GLU A 67 -1.83 -9.06 -1.50
C GLU A 67 -2.84 -8.25 -0.67
N GLY A 68 -2.37 -7.63 0.40
CA GLY A 68 -3.09 -6.80 1.35
C GLY A 68 -3.79 -5.68 0.64
N LEU A 69 -5.09 -5.90 0.46
CA LEU A 69 -6.05 -4.98 -0.12
C LEU A 69 -6.02 -3.60 0.54
N ASP A 70 -5.40 -3.42 1.70
CA ASP A 70 -5.28 -2.17 2.44
C ASP A 70 -4.57 -1.07 1.64
N GLY A 71 -3.42 -1.37 1.00
CA GLY A 71 -2.72 -0.38 0.18
C GLY A 71 -3.52 0.03 -1.07
N LYS A 72 -4.24 -0.93 -1.67
CA LYS A 72 -5.16 -0.67 -2.79
C LYS A 72 -6.42 0.07 -2.32
N LEU A 73 -6.93 -0.22 -1.14
CA LEU A 73 -8.12 0.38 -0.54
C LEU A 73 -7.85 1.84 -0.18
N ASP A 74 -6.68 2.15 0.36
CA ASP A 74 -6.27 3.54 0.62
C ASP A 74 -6.04 4.31 -0.70
N SER A 75 -5.45 3.68 -1.71
CA SER A 75 -5.37 4.28 -3.06
C SER A 75 -6.76 4.56 -3.63
N ILE A 76 -7.68 3.60 -3.57
CA ILE A 76 -9.05 3.74 -4.07
C ILE A 76 -9.81 4.81 -3.28
N LYS A 77 -9.63 4.90 -1.96
CA LYS A 77 -10.23 5.97 -1.14
C LYS A 77 -9.71 7.34 -1.57
N ASN A 78 -8.39 7.47 -1.78
CA ASN A 78 -7.79 8.71 -2.26
C ASN A 78 -8.33 9.10 -3.64
N ASP A 79 -8.43 8.12 -4.56
CA ASP A 79 -9.00 8.35 -5.89
C ASP A 79 -10.47 8.77 -5.83
N ILE A 80 -11.28 8.10 -5.00
CA ILE A 80 -12.69 8.46 -4.76
C ILE A 80 -12.78 9.89 -4.23
N SER A 81 -12.00 10.25 -3.21
CA SER A 81 -11.99 11.62 -2.67
C SER A 81 -11.65 12.66 -3.72
N LEU A 82 -10.66 12.37 -4.58
CA LEU A 82 -10.22 13.27 -5.64
C LEU A 82 -11.27 13.40 -6.75
N PHE A 83 -11.96 12.31 -7.11
CA PHE A 83 -13.06 12.36 -8.06
C PHE A 83 -14.29 13.09 -7.52
N THR A 84 -14.62 12.94 -6.24
CA THR A 84 -15.70 13.69 -5.60
C THR A 84 -15.47 15.20 -5.67
N GLN A 85 -14.26 15.67 -5.34
CA GLN A 85 -13.92 17.09 -5.47
C GLN A 85 -14.06 17.60 -6.91
N ARG A 86 -13.62 16.80 -7.90
CA ARG A 86 -13.77 17.16 -9.32
C ARG A 86 -15.24 17.25 -9.72
N LEU A 87 -16.10 16.34 -9.25
CA LEU A 87 -17.53 16.39 -9.52
C LEU A 87 -18.18 17.64 -8.95
N GLU A 88 -17.87 17.99 -7.69
CA GLU A 88 -18.38 19.22 -7.08
C GLU A 88 -17.98 20.48 -7.87
N HIS A 89 -16.73 20.53 -8.38
CA HIS A 89 -16.29 21.63 -9.22
C HIS A 89 -17.07 21.70 -10.55
N ILE A 90 -17.29 20.56 -11.21
CA ILE A 90 -18.05 20.48 -12.45
C ILE A 90 -19.52 20.89 -12.22
N GLU A 91 -20.14 20.43 -11.14
CA GLU A 91 -21.51 20.82 -10.79
C GLU A 91 -21.64 22.34 -10.57
N ASN A 92 -20.67 22.93 -9.87
CA ASN A 92 -20.64 24.37 -9.65
C ASN A 92 -20.48 25.15 -10.97
N ASP A 93 -19.60 24.69 -11.86
CA ASP A 93 -19.40 25.29 -13.17
C ASP A 93 -20.65 25.20 -14.06
N ILE A 94 -21.32 24.04 -14.07
CA ILE A 94 -22.59 23.86 -14.79
C ILE A 94 -23.67 24.77 -14.22
N SER A 95 -23.80 24.84 -12.90
CA SER A 95 -24.76 25.71 -12.21
C SER A 95 -24.55 27.18 -12.58
N LYS A 96 -23.29 27.62 -12.62
CA LYS A 96 -22.93 28.97 -13.05
C LYS A 96 -23.29 29.23 -14.51
N ARG A 97 -22.90 28.33 -15.42
CA ARG A 97 -23.25 28.43 -16.85
C ARG A 97 -24.75 28.48 -17.07
N ASN A 98 -25.52 27.69 -16.33
CA ASN A 98 -26.98 27.69 -16.43
C ASN A 98 -27.59 29.02 -15.96
N LYS A 99 -27.08 29.60 -14.86
CA LYS A 99 -27.50 30.94 -14.41
C LYS A 99 -27.20 32.01 -15.47
N ASP A 100 -26.02 31.96 -16.08
CA ASP A 100 -25.63 32.91 -17.11
C ASP A 100 -26.47 32.72 -18.39
N TYR A 101 -26.79 31.48 -18.77
CA TYR A 101 -27.71 31.18 -19.86
C TYR A 101 -29.12 31.73 -19.62
N LEU A 102 -29.68 31.54 -18.42
CA LEU A 102 -30.98 32.09 -18.05
C LEU A 102 -30.98 33.63 -18.09
N ARG A 103 -29.89 34.27 -17.65
CA ARG A 103 -29.72 35.72 -17.77
C ARG A 103 -29.70 36.18 -19.22
N TYR A 104 -29.00 35.45 -20.08
CA TYR A 104 -28.94 35.76 -21.50
C TYR A 104 -30.32 35.62 -22.16
N LEU A 105 -31.07 34.55 -21.85
CA LEU A 105 -32.45 34.39 -22.32
C LEU A 105 -33.37 35.52 -21.85
N ALA A 106 -33.22 35.98 -20.60
CA ALA A 106 -33.97 37.11 -20.09
C ALA A 106 -33.63 38.42 -20.83
N SER A 107 -32.35 38.64 -21.14
CA SER A 107 -31.89 39.77 -21.95
C SER A 107 -32.48 39.73 -23.36
N LEU A 108 -32.40 38.59 -24.04
CA LEU A 108 -32.97 38.42 -25.38
C LEU A 108 -34.48 38.65 -25.39
N LYS A 109 -35.19 38.17 -24.36
CA LYS A 109 -36.63 38.43 -24.24
C LYS A 109 -36.91 39.93 -24.11
N LYS A 110 -36.13 40.64 -23.30
CA LYS A 110 -36.25 42.08 -23.13
C LYS A 110 -35.93 42.83 -24.42
N GLU A 111 -34.82 42.50 -25.08
CA GLU A 111 -34.44 43.09 -26.37
C GLU A 111 -35.52 42.88 -27.43
N ARG A 112 -36.14 41.70 -27.46
CA ARG A 112 -37.29 41.44 -28.33
C ARG A 112 -38.48 42.33 -28.00
N GLU A 113 -38.83 42.49 -26.72
CA GLU A 113 -39.93 43.36 -26.29
C GLU A 113 -39.65 44.83 -26.61
N ASP A 114 -38.42 45.29 -26.39
CA ASP A 114 -37.98 46.66 -26.72
C ASP A 114 -38.01 46.89 -28.24
N PHE A 115 -37.56 45.92 -29.04
CA PHE A 115 -37.63 45.98 -30.50
C PHE A 115 -39.07 45.99 -31.02
N GLN A 116 -39.95 45.17 -30.45
CA GLN A 116 -41.37 45.13 -30.78
C GLN A 116 -42.03 46.51 -30.56
N LYS A 117 -41.75 47.17 -29.42
CA LYS A 117 -42.24 48.52 -29.13
C LYS A 117 -41.70 49.56 -30.11
N LEU A 118 -40.40 49.51 -30.42
CA LEU A 118 -39.81 50.43 -31.40
C LEU A 118 -40.49 50.34 -32.78
N ILE A 119 -40.88 49.13 -33.20
CA ILE A 119 -41.60 48.91 -34.45
C ILE A 119 -43.05 49.43 -34.35
N GLU A 120 -43.76 49.14 -33.25
CA GLU A 120 -45.11 49.66 -33.01
C GLU A 120 -45.13 51.20 -32.98
N ASP A 121 -44.16 51.83 -32.30
CA ASP A 121 -44.01 53.29 -32.23
C ASP A 121 -43.70 53.90 -33.62
N GLY A 122 -42.94 53.19 -34.45
CA GLY A 122 -42.59 53.64 -35.80
C GLY A 122 -43.72 53.48 -36.84
N ILE A 123 -44.57 52.46 -36.68
CA ILE A 123 -45.69 52.16 -37.58
C ILE A 123 -46.97 52.88 -37.13
N GLY A 124 -47.12 53.13 -35.83
CA GLY A 124 -48.31 53.75 -35.23
C GLY A 124 -49.52 52.81 -35.10
N GLU A 125 -49.33 51.51 -35.36
CA GLU A 125 -50.36 50.48 -35.28
C GLU A 125 -49.84 49.26 -34.50
N GLU A 126 -50.75 48.51 -33.89
CA GLU A 126 -50.43 47.29 -33.14
C GLU A 126 -49.97 46.19 -34.12
N PHE A 127 -48.69 45.84 -34.07
CA PHE A 127 -48.06 44.85 -34.94
C PHE A 127 -47.55 43.66 -34.11
N LYS A 128 -47.33 42.47 -34.69
CA LYS A 128 -46.78 41.33 -33.92
C LYS A 128 -45.67 40.63 -34.70
N LEU A 129 -44.43 40.78 -34.22
CA LEU A 129 -43.24 40.27 -34.89
C LEU A 129 -42.87 38.88 -34.34
N ASN A 130 -42.92 37.87 -35.21
CA ASN A 130 -42.44 36.52 -34.92
C ASN A 130 -40.98 36.40 -35.37
N ILE A 131 -40.05 36.39 -34.41
CA ILE A 131 -38.64 36.19 -34.65
C ILE A 131 -38.32 34.72 -34.40
N THR A 132 -37.90 34.00 -35.44
CA THR A 132 -37.44 32.62 -35.35
C THR A 132 -35.92 32.62 -35.33
N ILE A 133 -35.32 32.26 -34.19
CA ILE A 133 -33.88 32.03 -34.08
C ILE A 133 -33.64 30.55 -34.38
N THR A 134 -32.83 30.27 -35.39
CA THR A 134 -32.38 28.92 -35.74
C THR A 134 -30.95 28.72 -35.22
N PHE A 135 -30.67 27.54 -34.67
CA PHE A 135 -29.39 27.16 -34.09
C PHE A 135 -28.76 26.04 -34.92
#